data_AF-A0A345ZHM1-F1
#
_entry.id   AF-A0A345ZHM1-F1
#
_cell.length_a   1.000
_cell.length_b   1.000
_cell.length_c   1.000
_cell.angle_alpha   90.00
_cell.angle_beta   90.00
_cell.angle_gamma   90.00
#
_symmetry.space_group_name_H-M   'P 1'
#
loop_
_entity.id
_entity.type
_entity.pdbx_description
1 polymer ?
#
loop_
_entity_poly.entity_id
_entity_poly.type
_entity_poly.pdbx_seq_one_letter_code
_entity_poly.pdbx_strand_id
1 'polypeptide(L)'
;MDASNVIAALALLISLVAAAISWKAYAHTVNAHQLETTLAFERDKSELLSYIEQSRNLFSSARREIELAQFVLSHEPPEVQQALSSYHGLFTEFLPNLIGAERNANSLWQEIFEWRDKSGRSGFAHHAPRFRASIENDRVAHEMALKCTAEFNSQMGRAKEAYANGLFG
;
A
#
# COMPACT_ATOMS: atom_id res chain seq x y z
N MET A 1 -11.44 -71.01 24.92
CA MET A 1 -11.20 -69.56 24.74
C MET A 1 -12.11 -68.84 25.69
N ASP A 2 -11.56 -68.21 26.73
CA ASP A 2 -12.33 -67.52 27.76
C ASP A 2 -12.95 -66.23 27.21
N ALA A 3 -14.21 -65.97 27.56
CA ALA A 3 -14.98 -64.81 27.11
C ALA A 3 -14.24 -63.47 27.33
N SER A 4 -13.40 -63.38 28.35
CA SER A 4 -12.53 -62.23 28.63
C SER A 4 -11.57 -61.91 27.49
N ASN A 5 -10.99 -62.91 26.82
CA ASN A 5 -10.05 -62.70 25.71
C ASN A 5 -10.77 -62.20 24.45
N VAL A 6 -12.01 -62.64 24.23
CA VAL A 6 -12.85 -62.19 23.11
C VAL A 6 -13.28 -60.74 23.31
N ILE A 7 -13.66 -60.37 24.54
CA ILE A 7 -14.03 -59.00 24.89
C ILE A 7 -12.82 -58.06 24.77
N ALA A 8 -11.65 -58.47 25.24
CA ALA A 8 -10.42 -57.69 25.11
C ALA A 8 -10.02 -57.46 23.64
N ALA A 9 -10.11 -58.48 22.79
CA ALA A 9 -9.83 -58.37 21.36
C ALA A 9 -10.81 -57.41 20.64
N LEU A 10 -12.11 -57.49 20.98
CA LEU A 10 -13.12 -56.56 20.47
C LEU A 10 -12.89 -55.12 20.93
N ALA A 11 -12.53 -54.91 22.20
CA ALA A 11 -12.21 -53.59 22.73
C ALA A 11 -11.00 -52.96 22.04
N LEU A 12 -9.98 -53.77 21.72
CA LEU A 12 -8.78 -53.33 21.00
C LEU A 12 -9.11 -52.96 19.55
N LEU A 13 -9.93 -53.76 18.87
CA LEU A 13 -10.45 -53.45 17.53
C LEU A 13 -11.27 -52.15 17.51
N ILE A 14 -12.19 -51.97 18.45
CA ILE A 14 -12.99 -50.75 18.58
C ILE A 14 -12.08 -49.54 18.83
N SER A 15 -11.05 -49.69 19.68
CA SER A 15 -10.10 -48.62 19.98
C SER A 15 -9.26 -48.24 18.74
N LEU A 16 -8.81 -49.21 17.95
CA LEU A 16 -8.09 -48.96 16.70
C LEU A 16 -8.98 -48.26 15.66
N VAL A 17 -10.24 -48.68 15.52
CA VAL A 17 -11.20 -48.03 14.63
C VAL A 17 -11.50 -46.60 15.09
N ALA A 18 -11.70 -46.38 16.40
CA ALA A 18 -11.92 -45.05 16.97
C ALA A 18 -10.70 -44.14 16.81
N ALA A 19 -9.50 -44.67 16.97
CA ALA A 19 -8.25 -43.94 16.71
C ALA A 19 -8.12 -43.58 15.22
N ALA A 20 -8.45 -44.49 14.31
CA ALA A 20 -8.41 -44.23 12.86
C ALA A 20 -9.42 -43.16 12.44
N ILE A 21 -10.64 -43.20 12.98
CA ILE A 21 -11.67 -42.16 12.73
C ILE A 21 -11.22 -40.82 13.30
N SER A 22 -10.74 -40.80 14.54
CA SER A 22 -10.22 -39.59 15.19
C SER A 22 -9.07 -38.98 14.40
N TRP A 23 -8.14 -39.80 13.90
CA TRP A 23 -7.05 -39.35 13.06
C TRP A 23 -7.54 -38.74 11.74
N LYS A 24 -8.50 -39.38 11.06
CA LYS A 24 -9.09 -38.83 9.84
C LYS A 24 -9.82 -37.51 10.08
N ALA A 25 -10.58 -37.41 11.17
CA ALA A 25 -11.26 -36.19 11.56
C ALA A 25 -10.23 -35.07 11.85
N TYR A 26 -9.18 -35.37 12.61
CA TYR A 26 -8.09 -34.43 12.88
C TYR A 26 -7.37 -33.98 11.60
N ALA A 27 -7.03 -34.90 10.70
CA ALA A 27 -6.40 -34.56 9.43
C ALA A 27 -7.30 -33.65 8.59
N HIS A 28 -8.61 -33.90 8.57
CA HIS A 28 -9.57 -33.07 7.86
C HIS A 28 -9.69 -31.67 8.47
N THR A 29 -9.77 -31.55 9.81
CA THR A 29 -9.86 -30.24 10.46
C THR A 29 -8.58 -29.42 10.29
N VAL A 30 -7.41 -30.06 10.38
CA VAL A 30 -6.13 -29.41 10.11
C VAL A 30 -6.05 -28.91 8.67
N ASN A 31 -6.45 -29.73 7.70
CA ASN A 31 -6.43 -29.33 6.28
C ASN A 31 -7.42 -28.18 6.00
N ALA A 32 -8.63 -28.25 6.56
CA ALA A 32 -9.62 -27.18 6.44
C ALA A 32 -9.10 -25.87 7.05
N HIS A 33 -8.48 -25.93 8.23
CA HIS A 33 -7.91 -24.76 8.88
C HIS A 33 -6.72 -24.18 8.09
N GLN A 34 -5.87 -25.02 7.51
CA GLN A 34 -4.80 -24.57 6.62
C GLN A 34 -5.33 -23.90 5.35
N LEU A 35 -6.43 -24.40 4.78
CA LEU A 35 -7.06 -23.79 3.62
C LEU A 35 -7.66 -22.42 3.99
N GLU A 36 -8.40 -22.36 5.09
CA GLU A 36 -9.04 -21.12 5.58
C GLU A 36 -7.99 -20.03 5.87
N THR A 37 -6.91 -20.37 6.56
CA THR A 37 -5.80 -19.45 6.83
C THR A 37 -5.06 -19.01 5.56
N THR A 38 -4.99 -19.85 4.54
CA THR A 38 -4.42 -19.49 3.23
C THR A 38 -5.32 -18.51 2.50
N LEU A 39 -6.63 -18.77 2.46
CA LEU A 39 -7.61 -17.90 1.80
C LEU A 39 -7.69 -16.53 2.48
N ALA A 40 -7.68 -16.48 3.82
CA ALA A 40 -7.65 -15.24 4.57
C ALA A 40 -6.39 -14.41 4.24
N PHE A 41 -5.22 -15.05 4.23
CA PHE A 41 -3.97 -14.39 3.86
C PHE A 41 -3.99 -13.82 2.44
N GLU A 42 -4.40 -14.60 1.43
CA GLU A 42 -4.46 -14.14 0.05
C GLU A 42 -5.44 -12.98 -0.15
N ARG A 43 -6.56 -13.00 0.60
CA ARG A 43 -7.51 -11.89 0.63
C ARG A 43 -6.87 -10.62 1.21
N ASP A 44 -6.29 -10.70 2.41
CA ASP A 44 -5.69 -9.54 3.08
C ASP A 44 -4.50 -8.98 2.28
N LYS A 45 -3.72 -9.87 1.67
CA LYS A 45 -2.64 -9.52 0.75
C LYS A 45 -3.18 -8.77 -0.47
N SER A 46 -4.22 -9.29 -1.11
CA SER A 46 -4.82 -8.65 -2.28
C SER A 46 -5.39 -7.26 -1.94
N GLU A 47 -6.01 -7.11 -0.78
CA GLU A 47 -6.51 -5.82 -0.29
C GLU A 47 -5.37 -4.83 -0.06
N LEU A 48 -4.28 -5.26 0.59
CA LEU A 48 -3.11 -4.41 0.80
C LEU A 48 -2.44 -4.01 -0.53
N LEU A 49 -2.30 -4.95 -1.47
CA LEU A 49 -1.77 -4.66 -2.81
C LEU A 49 -2.64 -3.65 -3.57
N SER A 50 -3.97 -3.79 -3.47
CA SER A 50 -4.90 -2.83 -4.07
C SER A 50 -4.75 -1.44 -3.44
N TYR A 51 -4.64 -1.37 -2.12
CA TYR A 51 -4.43 -0.11 -1.39
C TYR A 51 -3.12 0.59 -1.78
N ILE A 52 -2.02 -0.17 -1.90
CA ILE A 52 -0.73 0.33 -2.35
C ILE A 52 -0.83 0.86 -3.77
N GLU A 53 -1.47 0.10 -4.66
CA GLU A 53 -1.63 0.49 -6.07
C GLU A 53 -2.44 1.78 -6.23
N GLN A 54 -3.52 1.93 -5.47
CA GLN A 54 -4.27 3.19 -5.42
C GLN A 54 -3.40 4.36 -4.96
N SER A 55 -2.60 4.15 -3.92
CA SER A 55 -1.72 5.19 -3.39
C SER A 55 -0.59 5.56 -4.37
N ARG A 56 -0.01 4.59 -5.08
CA ARG A 56 0.93 4.83 -6.18
C ARG A 56 0.33 5.74 -7.26
N ASN A 57 -0.90 5.44 -7.69
CA ASN A 57 -1.58 6.22 -8.71
C ASN A 57 -1.83 7.67 -8.25
N LEU A 58 -2.17 7.88 -6.98
CA LEU A 58 -2.31 9.22 -6.39
C LEU A 58 -0.97 9.98 -6.41
N PHE A 59 0.11 9.38 -5.92
CA PHE A 59 1.44 10.03 -5.92
C PHE A 59 1.91 10.36 -7.34
N SER A 60 1.72 9.43 -8.29
CA SER A 60 2.08 9.66 -9.70
C SER A 60 1.26 10.79 -10.33
N SER A 61 -0.03 10.90 -9.99
CA SER A 61 -0.89 12.00 -10.46
C SER A 61 -0.43 13.35 -9.94
N ALA A 62 -0.23 13.49 -8.62
CA ALA A 62 0.23 14.74 -8.02
C ALA A 62 1.63 15.14 -8.52
N ARG A 63 2.54 14.17 -8.71
CA ARG A 63 3.86 14.39 -9.31
C ARG A 63 3.72 15.04 -10.69
N ARG A 64 2.90 14.48 -11.57
CA ARG A 64 2.69 15.00 -12.94
C ARG A 64 2.12 16.42 -12.92
N GLU A 65 1.20 16.72 -12.00
CA GLU A 65 0.64 18.05 -11.86
C GLU A 65 1.70 19.09 -11.46
N ILE A 66 2.57 18.75 -10.51
CA ILE A 66 3.66 19.64 -10.07
C ILE A 66 4.72 19.79 -11.17
N GLU A 67 5.07 18.72 -11.87
CA GLU A 67 5.99 18.76 -13.02
C GLU A 67 5.45 19.65 -14.14
N LEU A 68 4.15 19.56 -14.43
CA LEU A 68 3.49 20.43 -15.40
C LEU A 68 3.51 21.89 -14.93
N ALA A 69 3.20 22.15 -13.66
CA ALA A 69 3.26 23.48 -13.07
C ALA A 69 4.67 24.09 -13.15
N GLN A 70 5.70 23.29 -12.89
CA GLN A 70 7.10 23.68 -13.02
C GLN A 70 7.47 24.01 -14.47
N PHE A 71 7.05 23.16 -15.39
CA PHE A 71 7.27 23.35 -16.82
C PHE A 71 6.61 24.64 -17.33
N VAL A 72 5.36 24.90 -16.92
CA VAL A 72 4.68 26.15 -17.30
C VAL A 72 5.44 27.35 -16.75
N LEU A 73 5.79 27.34 -15.46
CA LEU A 73 6.54 28.43 -14.81
C LEU A 73 7.87 28.72 -15.51
N SER A 74 8.61 27.70 -15.94
CA SER A 74 9.92 27.91 -16.59
C SER A 74 9.82 28.60 -17.96
N HIS A 75 8.62 28.65 -18.56
CA HIS A 75 8.37 29.34 -19.84
C HIS A 75 7.75 30.73 -19.64
N GLU A 76 7.47 31.14 -18.40
CA GLU A 76 6.93 32.47 -18.11
C GLU A 76 8.04 33.54 -18.07
N PRO A 77 7.68 34.83 -18.20
CA PRO A 77 8.62 35.93 -18.02
C PRO A 77 9.32 35.91 -16.63
N PRO A 78 10.57 36.39 -16.52
CA PRO A 78 11.31 36.41 -15.26
C PRO A 78 10.57 37.09 -14.09
N GLU A 79 9.78 38.12 -14.38
CA GLU A 79 9.00 38.87 -13.39
C GLU A 79 7.91 37.99 -12.75
N VAL A 80 7.23 37.18 -13.57
CA VAL A 80 6.24 36.20 -13.12
C VAL A 80 6.92 35.08 -12.33
N GLN A 81 8.08 34.61 -12.80
CA GLN A 81 8.87 33.61 -12.08
C GLN A 81 9.29 34.10 -10.69
N GLN A 82 9.77 35.35 -10.61
CA GLN A 82 10.19 35.97 -9.36
C GLN A 82 9.02 36.18 -8.40
N ALA A 83 7.86 36.60 -8.90
CA ALA A 83 6.64 36.76 -8.11
C ALA A 83 6.18 35.46 -7.44
N LEU A 84 6.50 34.31 -8.04
CA LEU A 84 6.14 32.98 -7.53
C LEU A 84 7.28 32.27 -6.82
N SER A 85 8.40 32.95 -6.56
CA SER A 85 9.57 32.37 -5.89
C SER A 85 9.27 31.78 -4.50
N SER A 86 8.25 32.28 -3.78
CA SER A 86 7.80 31.73 -2.51
C SER A 86 7.26 30.28 -2.62
N TYR A 87 6.86 29.86 -3.82
CA TYR A 87 6.36 28.50 -4.09
C TYR A 87 7.46 27.54 -4.51
N HIS A 88 8.74 27.94 -4.46
CA HIS A 88 9.86 27.06 -4.85
C HIS A 88 9.90 25.74 -4.07
N GLY A 89 9.42 25.74 -2.83
CA GLY A 89 9.27 24.54 -2.00
C GLY A 89 8.41 23.44 -2.65
N LEU A 90 7.45 23.80 -3.51
CA LEU A 90 6.66 22.84 -4.27
C LEU A 90 7.57 21.95 -5.15
N PHE A 91 8.61 22.54 -5.73
CA PHE A 91 9.52 21.88 -6.66
C PHE A 91 10.76 21.29 -5.97
N THR A 92 11.22 21.89 -4.87
CA THR A 92 12.45 21.44 -4.19
C THR A 92 12.19 20.47 -3.03
N GLU A 93 10.99 20.45 -2.47
CA GLU A 93 10.64 19.61 -1.32
C GLU A 93 9.51 18.64 -1.66
N PHE A 94 8.35 19.16 -2.06
CA PHE A 94 7.18 18.31 -2.31
C PHE A 94 7.37 17.35 -3.49
N LEU A 95 7.92 17.83 -4.61
CA LEU A 95 8.15 16.99 -5.78
C LEU A 95 9.12 15.83 -5.50
N PRO A 96 10.32 16.03 -4.91
CA PRO A 96 11.19 14.93 -4.51
C PRO A 96 10.54 13.97 -3.50
N ASN A 97 9.77 14.48 -2.55
CA ASN A 97 9.07 13.64 -1.57
C ASN A 97 8.04 12.72 -2.24
N LEU A 98 7.27 13.23 -3.22
CA LEU A 98 6.32 12.43 -3.99
C LEU A 98 7.02 11.36 -4.84
N ILE A 99 8.16 11.67 -5.45
CA ILE A 99 8.98 10.69 -6.18
C ILE A 99 9.47 9.59 -5.22
N GLY A 100 9.92 9.97 -4.02
CA GLY A 100 10.32 9.04 -2.97
C GLY A 100 9.17 8.13 -2.53
N ALA A 101 7.98 8.70 -2.30
CA ALA A 101 6.77 7.97 -1.93
C ALA A 101 6.33 6.99 -3.03
N GLU A 102 6.33 7.41 -4.31
CA GLU A 102 6.02 6.55 -5.46
C GLU A 102 6.98 5.36 -5.55
N ARG A 103 8.29 5.61 -5.39
CA ARG A 103 9.32 4.57 -5.39
C ARG A 103 9.16 3.60 -4.22
N ASN A 104 8.92 4.12 -3.02
CA ASN A 104 8.70 3.31 -1.82
C ASN A 104 7.46 2.44 -1.98
N ALA A 105 6.34 3.00 -2.42
CA ALA A 105 5.12 2.27 -2.66
C ALA A 105 5.29 1.18 -3.73
N ASN A 106 6.06 1.44 -4.80
CA ASN A 106 6.39 0.42 -5.79
C ASN A 106 7.26 -0.71 -5.21
N SER A 107 8.27 -0.37 -4.40
CA SER A 107 9.10 -1.37 -3.72
C SER A 107 8.28 -2.25 -2.77
N LEU A 108 7.38 -1.65 -1.99
CA LEU A 108 6.48 -2.36 -1.08
C LEU A 108 5.53 -3.28 -1.84
N TRP A 109 4.99 -2.80 -2.96
CA TRP A 109 4.12 -3.60 -3.80
C TRP A 109 4.83 -4.87 -4.28
N GLN A 110 6.06 -4.73 -4.79
CA GLN A 110 6.86 -5.87 -5.27
C GLN A 110 7.17 -6.85 -4.14
N GLU A 111 7.61 -6.35 -2.98
CA GLU A 111 7.91 -7.18 -1.80
C GLU A 111 6.68 -8.00 -1.37
N ILE A 112 5.52 -7.37 -1.24
CA ILE A 112 4.29 -8.03 -0.82
C ILE A 112 3.78 -9.02 -1.88
N PHE A 113 3.90 -8.67 -3.16
CA PHE A 113 3.48 -9.53 -4.26
C PHE A 113 4.21 -10.89 -4.24
N GLU A 114 5.49 -10.88 -3.90
CA GLU A 114 6.35 -12.07 -3.82
C GLU A 114 6.04 -12.99 -2.62
N TRP A 115 5.31 -12.52 -1.61
CA TRP A 115 4.96 -13.36 -0.45
C TRP A 115 3.97 -14.47 -0.83
N ARG A 116 4.43 -15.72 -0.88
CA ARG A 116 3.60 -16.90 -1.18
C ARG A 116 3.61 -17.98 -0.10
N ASP A 117 4.69 -18.06 0.67
CA ASP A 117 4.91 -19.16 1.62
C ASP A 117 4.53 -18.80 3.06
N LYS A 118 4.62 -19.78 3.97
CA LYS A 118 4.36 -19.58 5.42
C LYS A 118 5.22 -18.46 6.02
N SER A 119 6.44 -18.28 5.53
CA SER A 119 7.32 -17.16 5.91
C SER A 119 6.71 -15.81 5.49
N GLY A 120 6.15 -15.72 4.28
CA GLY A 120 5.43 -14.54 3.79
C GLY A 120 4.19 -14.19 4.61
N ARG A 121 3.46 -15.20 5.12
CA ARG A 121 2.30 -14.97 6.01
C ARG A 121 2.70 -14.36 7.35
N SER A 122 3.78 -14.86 7.94
CA SER A 122 4.33 -14.29 9.17
C SER A 122 4.86 -12.87 8.95
N GLY A 123 5.55 -12.65 7.82
CA GLY A 123 6.02 -11.32 7.41
C GLY A 123 4.87 -10.34 7.23
N PHE A 124 3.78 -10.77 6.59
CA PHE A 124 2.58 -9.94 6.42
C PHE A 124 1.97 -9.52 7.74
N ALA A 125 1.78 -10.44 8.69
CA ALA A 125 1.23 -10.11 9.99
C ALA A 125 2.06 -9.06 10.75
N HIS A 126 3.39 -9.07 10.58
CA HIS A 126 4.29 -8.17 11.32
C HIS A 126 4.54 -6.84 10.59
N HIS A 127 4.59 -6.84 9.26
CA HIS A 127 4.99 -5.67 8.48
C HIS A 127 3.82 -4.91 7.85
N ALA A 128 2.68 -5.56 7.59
CA ALA A 128 1.54 -4.90 6.95
C ALA A 128 1.04 -3.64 7.68
N PRO A 129 0.93 -3.59 9.03
CA PRO A 129 0.54 -2.36 9.72
C PRO A 129 1.53 -1.23 9.53
N ARG A 130 2.84 -1.53 9.58
CA ARG A 130 3.91 -0.56 9.36
C ARG A 130 3.87 -0.01 7.93
N PHE A 131 3.62 -0.86 6.95
CA PHE A 131 3.49 -0.45 5.55
C PHE A 131 2.28 0.45 5.32
N ARG A 132 1.13 0.11 5.90
CA ARG A 132 -0.06 0.99 5.85
C ARG A 132 0.22 2.37 6.47
N ALA A 133 0.86 2.40 7.63
CA ALA A 133 1.22 3.67 8.29
C ALA A 133 2.20 4.50 7.46
N SER A 134 3.20 3.86 6.83
CA SER A 134 4.13 4.55 5.94
C SER A 134 3.41 5.22 4.77
N ILE A 135 2.51 4.48 4.11
CA ILE A 135 1.75 5.01 2.97
C ILE A 135 0.80 6.11 3.41
N GLU A 136 0.19 5.98 4.58
CA GLU A 136 -0.70 7.02 5.11
C GLU A 136 0.05 8.34 5.37
N ASN A 137 1.26 8.26 5.93
CA ASN A 137 2.09 9.45 6.10
C ASN A 137 2.43 10.11 4.76
N ASP A 138 2.73 9.30 3.74
CA ASP A 138 2.98 9.79 2.38
C ASP A 138 1.72 10.42 1.75
N ARG A 139 0.52 9.90 2.07
CA ARG A 139 -0.77 10.48 1.63
C ARG A 139 -1.01 11.87 2.21
N VAL A 140 -0.64 12.10 3.46
CA VAL A 140 -0.73 13.45 4.06
C VAL A 140 0.17 14.44 3.30
N ALA A 141 1.39 14.04 2.95
CA ALA A 141 2.28 14.87 2.14
C ALA A 141 1.69 15.16 0.75
N HIS A 142 1.05 14.16 0.13
CA HIS A 142 0.32 14.32 -1.13
C HIS A 142 -0.85 15.32 -1.02
N GLU A 143 -1.69 15.24 0.02
CA GLU A 143 -2.81 16.17 0.21
C GLU A 143 -2.33 17.62 0.38
N MET A 144 -1.23 17.81 1.11
CA MET A 144 -0.61 19.13 1.25
C MET A 144 -0.03 19.63 -0.07
N ALA A 145 0.60 18.74 -0.84
CA ALA A 145 1.12 19.06 -2.17
C ALA A 145 0.00 19.53 -3.12
N LEU A 146 -1.14 18.83 -3.17
CA LEU A 146 -2.29 19.22 -4.00
C LEU A 146 -2.84 20.61 -3.62
N LYS A 147 -2.96 20.90 -2.32
CA LYS A 147 -3.40 22.23 -1.86
C LYS A 147 -2.43 23.33 -2.31
N CYS A 148 -1.13 23.10 -2.15
CA CYS A 148 -0.11 24.03 -2.62
C CYS A 148 -0.12 24.20 -4.14
N THR A 149 -0.32 23.12 -4.91
CA THR A 149 -0.43 23.18 -6.38
C THR A 149 -1.65 23.98 -6.82
N ALA A 150 -2.80 23.79 -6.16
CA ALA A 150 -4.01 24.55 -6.46
C ALA A 150 -3.83 26.06 -6.19
N GLU A 151 -3.24 26.41 -5.06
CA GLU A 151 -2.93 27.80 -4.72
C GLU A 151 -1.89 28.38 -5.70
N PHE A 152 -0.84 27.63 -6.02
CA PHE A 152 0.16 28.01 -7.01
C PHE A 152 -0.46 28.34 -8.37
N ASN A 153 -1.36 27.49 -8.87
CA ASN A 153 -2.04 27.72 -10.15
C ASN A 153 -2.93 28.97 -10.12
N SER A 154 -3.59 29.25 -8.99
CA SER A 154 -4.35 30.48 -8.78
C SER A 154 -3.45 31.72 -8.81
N GLN A 155 -2.33 31.69 -8.09
CA GLN A 155 -1.37 32.80 -8.07
C GLN A 155 -0.65 32.99 -9.40
N MET A 156 -0.40 31.91 -10.14
CA MET A 156 0.11 31.96 -11.51
C MET A 156 -0.81 32.75 -12.43
N GLY A 157 -2.13 32.50 -12.37
CA GLY A 157 -3.11 33.28 -13.14
C GLY A 157 -3.05 34.77 -12.81
N ARG A 158 -3.03 35.11 -11.52
CA ARG A 158 -2.96 36.49 -11.05
C ARG A 158 -1.65 37.19 -11.44
N ALA A 159 -0.53 36.49 -11.34
CA ALA A 159 0.77 37.00 -11.74
C ALA A 159 0.79 37.29 -13.25
N LYS A 160 0.30 36.37 -14.09
CA LYS A 160 0.18 36.60 -15.53
C LYS A 160 -0.67 37.83 -15.87
N GLU A 161 -1.82 37.99 -15.22
CA GLU A 161 -2.67 39.16 -15.39
C GLU A 161 -1.96 40.45 -14.95
N ALA A 162 -1.27 40.44 -13.82
CA ALA A 162 -0.49 41.58 -13.34
C ALA A 162 0.62 41.97 -14.32
N TYR A 163 1.32 40.98 -14.89
CA TYR A 163 2.33 41.19 -15.92
C TYR A 163 1.74 41.81 -17.20
N ALA A 164 0.63 41.25 -17.69
CA ALA A 164 -0.06 41.79 -18.87
C ALA A 164 -0.55 43.24 -18.68
N ASN A 165 -0.89 43.60 -17.45
CA ASN A 165 -1.29 44.96 -17.07
C ASN A 165 -0.10 45.89 -16.74
N GLY A 166 1.14 45.43 -16.86
CA GLY A 166 2.34 46.23 -16.59
C GLY A 166 2.56 46.57 -15.11
N LEU A 167 2.06 45.73 -14.19
CA LEU A 167 2.13 45.96 -12.75
C LEU A 167 3.40 45.38 -12.09
N PHE A 168 4.23 44.64 -12.83
CA PHE A 168 5.58 44.30 -12.41
C PHE A 168 6.53 45.39 -12.93
N GLY A 169 6.99 46.23 -12.01
CA GLY A 169 7.94 47.32 -12.25
C GLY A 169 9.23 47.11 -11.47
#